data_AF-A0A0M2HLL2-F1
#
_entry.id   AF-A0A0M2HLL2-F1
#
_cell.length_a   1.000
_cell.length_b   1.000
_cell.length_c   1.000
_cell.angle_alpha   90.00
_cell.angle_beta   90.00
_cell.angle_gamma   90.00
#
_symmetry.space_group_name_H-M   'P 1'
#
loop_
_entity.id
_entity.type
_entity.pdbx_description
1 polymer ?
#
loop_
_entity_poly.entity_id
_entity_poly.type
_entity_poly.pdbx_seq_one_letter_code
_entity_poly.pdbx_strand_id
1 'polypeptide(L)' 'MQTPDHPASPHVPAPDEPSIPELEDDETIAPRPEEEIADRLRAEPDVEDHGHPQGGSRP' A
#
# COMPACT_ATOMS: atom_id res chain seq x y z
N MET A 1 -18.56 2.66 -9.53
CA MET A 1 -17.46 3.53 -9.08
C MET A 1 -17.44 3.51 -7.57
N GLN A 2 -16.59 2.71 -6.92
CA GLN A 2 -16.44 2.75 -5.47
C GLN A 2 -14.94 2.66 -5.13
N THR A 3 -14.38 3.82 -4.79
CA THR A 3 -13.15 3.99 -4.01
C THR A 3 -13.46 5.16 -3.08
N PRO A 4 -13.29 5.03 -1.77
CA PRO A 4 -11.94 5.00 -1.19
C PRO A 4 -11.76 3.90 -0.13
N ASP A 5 -10.50 3.47 -0.04
CA ASP A 5 -9.89 2.76 1.08
C ASP A 5 -10.43 3.30 2.41
N HIS A 6 -11.35 2.55 3.03
CA HIS A 6 -11.83 2.85 4.37
C HIS A 6 -10.79 2.32 5.35
N PRO A 7 -10.45 3.04 6.43
CA PRO A 7 -9.70 2.43 7.52
C PRO A 7 -10.54 1.26 8.03
N ALA A 8 -10.08 0.04 7.77
CA ALA A 8 -10.79 -1.17 8.18
C ALA A 8 -11.01 -1.07 9.70
N SER A 9 -12.26 -0.95 10.11
CA SER A 9 -12.64 -1.05 11.52
C SER A 9 -11.99 -2.31 12.09
N PRO A 10 -11.45 -2.29 13.33
CA PRO A 10 -10.87 -3.49 13.92
C PRO A 10 -11.93 -4.59 13.96
N HIS A 11 -11.76 -5.59 13.10
CA HIS A 11 -12.67 -6.72 12.95
C HIS A 11 -12.33 -7.74 14.03
N VAL A 12 -13.34 -8.16 14.78
CA VAL A 12 -13.22 -9.26 15.74
C VAL A 12 -13.96 -10.45 15.12
N PRO A 13 -13.26 -11.55 14.81
CA PRO A 13 -13.86 -12.71 14.16
C PRO A 13 -15.02 -13.28 14.99
N ALA A 14 -16.08 -13.74 14.31
CA ALA A 14 -17.15 -14.49 14.97
C ALA A 14 -16.62 -15.87 15.47
N PRO A 15 -17.32 -16.55 16.39
CA PRO A 15 -16.87 -17.85 16.94
C PRO A 15 -16.61 -18.94 15.88
N ASP A 16 -17.32 -18.87 14.75
CA ASP A 16 -17.20 -19.82 13.64
C ASP A 16 -16.33 -19.28 12.49
N GLU A 17 -15.80 -18.06 12.63
CA GLU A 17 -14.92 -17.44 11.65
C GLU A 17 -13.45 -17.77 11.99
N PRO A 18 -12.61 -18.08 10.99
CA PRO A 18 -11.20 -18.31 11.25
C PRO A 18 -10.55 -17.06 11.85
N SER A 19 -9.81 -17.26 12.95
CA SER A 19 -9.10 -16.18 13.65
C SER A 19 -7.96 -15.59 12.80
N ILE A 20 -7.46 -16.40 11.85
CA ILE A 20 -6.50 -15.98 10.85
C ILE A 20 -7.26 -15.76 9.54
N PRO A 21 -7.15 -14.59 8.89
CA PRO A 21 -7.70 -14.40 7.55
C PRO A 21 -7.16 -15.46 6.58
N GLU A 22 -8.03 -15.98 5.72
CA GLU A 22 -7.59 -16.84 4.63
C GLU A 22 -6.64 -16.06 3.72
N LEU A 23 -5.65 -16.77 3.22
CA LEU A 23 -4.64 -16.23 2.34
C LEU A 23 -5.20 -16.11 0.93
N GLU A 24 -4.93 -15.00 0.25
CA GLU A 24 -5.40 -14.82 -1.14
C GLU A 24 -4.77 -15.90 -2.04
N ASP A 25 -5.54 -16.38 -3.02
CA ASP A 25 -5.11 -17.46 -3.94
C ASP A 25 -3.86 -17.07 -4.77
N ASP A 26 -3.53 -15.78 -4.81
CA ASP A 26 -2.44 -15.18 -5.57
C ASP A 26 -1.05 -15.39 -4.93
N GLU A 27 -0.97 -15.85 -3.69
CA GLU A 27 0.31 -16.08 -3.03
C GLU A 27 1.22 -17.11 -3.73
N THR A 28 0.61 -18.04 -4.47
CA THR A 28 1.34 -19.02 -5.28
C THR A 28 1.43 -18.63 -6.76
N ILE A 29 0.75 -17.54 -7.14
CA ILE A 29 0.72 -17.03 -8.49
C ILE A 29 1.89 -16.06 -8.65
N ALA A 30 2.57 -16.16 -9.79
CA ALA A 30 3.63 -15.20 -10.10
C ALA A 30 3.06 -13.77 -10.11
N PRO A 31 3.81 -12.76 -9.62
CA PRO A 31 3.40 -11.37 -9.69
C PRO A 31 2.95 -11.00 -11.11
N ARG A 32 1.94 -10.14 -11.21
CA ARG A 32 1.50 -9.69 -12.53
C ARG A 32 2.62 -8.90 -13.23
N PRO A 33 2.74 -8.97 -14.58
CA PRO A 33 3.84 -8.33 -15.29
C PRO A 33 3.98 -6.82 -15.00
N GLU A 34 2.88 -6.12 -14.79
CA GLU A 34 2.83 -4.70 -14.43
C GLU A 34 3.44 -4.39 -13.06
N GLU A 35 3.33 -5.29 -12.09
CA GLU A 35 3.84 -5.11 -10.72
C GLU A 35 5.38 -5.19 -10.71
N GLU A 36 5.95 -6.14 -11.45
CA GLU A 36 7.41 -6.24 -11.62
C GLU A 36 8.02 -4.97 -12.24
N ILE A 37 7.28 -4.31 -13.14
CA ILE A 37 7.69 -3.04 -13.74
C ILE A 37 7.65 -1.91 -12.70
N ALA A 38 6.59 -1.84 -11.89
CA ALA A 38 6.45 -0.82 -10.86
C ALA A 38 7.56 -0.91 -9.80
N ASP A 39 7.91 -2.12 -9.36
CA ASP A 39 9.01 -2.35 -8.42
C ASP A 39 10.35 -1.87 -9.00
N ARG A 40 10.63 -2.19 -10.26
CA ARG A 40 11.85 -1.74 -10.95
C ARG A 40 11.92 -0.22 -11.07
N LEU A 41 10.79 0.45 -11.30
CA LEU A 41 10.71 1.92 -11.39
C LEU A 41 10.81 2.61 -10.03
N ARG A 42 10.49 1.90 -8.93
CA ARG A 42 10.62 2.40 -7.55
C ARG A 42 11.93 1.97 -6.86
N ALA A 43 12.67 1.03 -7.44
CA ALA A 43 13.87 0.45 -6.83
C ALA A 43 14.96 1.47 -6.49
N GLU A 44 15.01 2.58 -7.24
CA GLU A 44 15.89 3.69 -6.91
C GLU A 44 15.18 4.63 -5.92
N PRO A 45 15.72 4.83 -4.72
CA PRO A 45 15.18 5.82 -3.81
C PRO A 45 15.28 7.20 -4.47
N ASP A 46 14.21 7.99 -4.36
CA ASP A 46 14.24 9.39 -4.77
C ASP A 46 15.22 10.14 -3.87
N VAL A 47 16.39 10.47 -4.42
CA VAL A 47 17.48 11.15 -3.72
C VAL A 47 17.33 12.67 -3.75
N GLU A 48 16.32 13.20 -4.43
CA GLU A 48 16.02 14.62 -4.37
C GLU A 48 15.55 14.97 -2.95
N ASP A 49 16.15 16.02 -2.38
CA ASP A 49 15.77 16.56 -1.08
C ASP A 49 14.42 17.29 -1.22
N HIS A 50 13.32 16.54 -1.14
CA HIS A 50 11.96 17.08 -1.02
C HIS A 50 11.66 17.60 0.39
N GLY A 51 12.69 17.70 1.24
CA GLY A 51 12.64 18.04 2.65
C GLY A 51 12.70 19.52 2.99
N HIS A 52 12.30 20.46 2.12
CA HIS A 52 11.93 21.80 2.62
C HIS A 52 11.15 22.64 1.59
N PRO A 53 9.98 23.19 1.93
CA PRO A 53 9.43 24.31 1.17
C PRO A 53 10.33 25.53 1.41
N GLN A 54 11.19 25.84 0.44
CA GLN A 54 11.82 27.16 0.36
C GLN A 54 10.73 28.21 0.12
N GLY A 55 10.66 29.21 0.99
CA GLY A 55 10.09 30.51 0.65
C GLY A 55 8.69 30.78 1.19
N GLY A 56 8.61 31.05 2.49
CA GLY A 56 7.50 31.75 3.10
C GLY A 56 8.00 32.69 4.19
N SER A 57 8.74 33.74 3.81
CA SER A 57 9.02 34.88 4.69
C SER A 57 7.69 35.46 5.14
N ARG A 58 7.25 35.13 6.37
CA ARG A 58 6.08 35.78 6.97
C ARG A 58 6.56 37.10 7.58
N PRO A 59 5.91 38.24 7.23
CA PRO A 59 6.18 39.52 7.87
C PRO A 59 5.77 39.53 9.34
#